data_AF-A0A831SLL8-F1
#
_entry.id   AF-A0A831SLL8-F1
#
_cell.length_a   1.000
_cell.length_b   1.000
_cell.length_c   1.000
_cell.angle_alpha   90.00
_cell.angle_beta   90.00
_cell.angle_gamma   90.00
#
_symmetry.space_group_name_H-M   'P 1'
#
loop_
_entity.id
_entity.type
_entity.pdbx_description
1 polymer ?
#
loop_
_entity_poly.entity_id
_entity_poly.type
_entity_poly.pdbx_seq_one_letter_code
_entity_poly.pdbx_strand_id
1 'polypeptide(L)'
;MVERNKKETPEIDNQYSAKQIQVLEGLEAVRKRPGMYIGNTASRGLHHLVDEVVDNSIDEAMAGFCKKIEVVIQTDNSVSVTDNGRGIPVDIHEATGEPAVTIVLTKLHAGGKFGGGGYRVAGGLHGVGISVVNALSEWLEVEVRRDSRVFYQRFERGVPVTKLKVIGRSSRTGTKITFRPDPEIFEEINFNFDTIAHRLRELAFLNAGVRIDLKDKRDPGKEVSYKYNGGIIEFVKHLNKNKDVLFKTPIYISGKKDDIEVEVALQYNSGY
;
A
#
# COMPACT_ATOMS: atom_id res chain seq x y z
N MET A 1 51.52 0.84 -39.24
CA MET A 1 51.57 1.25 -37.82
C MET A 1 50.17 1.66 -37.41
N VAL A 2 49.50 0.87 -36.58
CA VAL A 2 48.16 1.17 -36.07
C VAL A 2 48.33 1.61 -34.63
N GLU A 3 48.18 2.91 -34.36
CA GLU A 3 48.16 3.45 -33.01
C GLU A 3 46.91 2.95 -32.27
N ARG A 4 47.12 2.22 -31.18
CA ARG A 4 46.06 1.85 -30.24
C ARG A 4 45.80 3.05 -29.34
N ASN A 5 44.63 3.68 -29.49
CA ASN A 5 44.09 4.62 -28.52
C ASN A 5 43.94 3.91 -27.16
N LYS A 6 44.82 4.24 -26.21
CA LYS A 6 44.63 3.93 -24.79
C LYS A 6 43.41 4.71 -24.30
N LYS A 7 42.33 4.01 -23.94
CA LYS A 7 41.30 4.59 -23.08
C LYS A 7 41.92 4.83 -21.71
N GLU A 8 42.02 6.09 -21.31
CA GLU A 8 42.37 6.48 -19.95
C GLU A 8 41.30 5.95 -18.98
N THR A 9 41.73 5.08 -18.06
CA THR A 9 40.95 4.72 -16.87
C THR A 9 40.91 5.95 -15.96
N PRO A 10 39.74 6.36 -15.43
CA PRO A 10 39.66 7.47 -14.51
C PRO A 10 40.53 7.19 -13.28
N GLU A 11 41.44 8.11 -12.94
CA GLU A 11 42.21 8.05 -11.70
C GLU A 11 41.24 8.16 -10.51
N ILE A 12 41.21 7.12 -9.69
CA ILE A 12 40.46 7.13 -8.42
C ILE A 12 41.34 7.89 -7.43
N ASP A 13 40.95 9.12 -7.09
CA ASP A 13 41.56 9.87 -6.00
C ASP A 13 41.43 9.06 -4.70
N ASN A 14 42.56 8.57 -4.19
CA ASN A 14 42.65 7.60 -3.11
C ASN A 14 42.41 8.22 -1.71
N GLN A 15 42.04 9.50 -1.65
CA GLN A 15 41.75 10.18 -0.39
C GLN A 15 40.32 9.94 0.08
N TYR A 16 40.12 8.86 0.84
CA TYR A 16 38.89 8.67 1.61
C TYR A 16 38.81 9.67 2.76
N SER A 17 37.93 10.67 2.63
CA SER A 17 37.75 11.75 3.61
C SER A 17 36.27 11.98 3.90
N ALA A 18 35.97 12.75 4.95
CA ALA A 18 34.60 13.09 5.34
C ALA A 18 33.75 13.67 4.19
N LYS A 19 34.37 14.31 3.19
CA LYS A 19 33.69 14.88 2.01
C LYS A 19 33.04 13.82 1.11
N GLN A 20 33.48 12.56 1.18
CA GLN A 20 32.93 11.46 0.39
C GLN A 20 31.78 10.74 1.11
N ILE A 21 31.51 11.09 2.38
CA ILE A 21 30.34 10.59 3.12
C ILE A 21 29.10 11.32 2.61
N GLN A 22 28.18 10.58 1.99
CA GLN A 22 26.88 11.08 1.56
C GLN A 22 25.82 10.70 2.58
N VAL A 23 25.04 11.69 3.02
CA VAL A 23 23.85 11.50 3.86
C VAL A 23 22.63 11.67 2.96
N LEU A 24 21.80 10.63 2.87
CA LEU A 24 20.54 10.68 2.13
C LEU A 24 19.42 10.99 3.13
N GLU A 25 18.73 12.11 2.94
CA GLU A 25 17.68 12.55 3.86
C GLU A 25 16.30 12.09 3.41
N GLY A 26 15.46 11.68 4.38
CA GLY A 26 14.05 11.37 4.17
C GLY A 26 13.79 10.37 3.03
N LEU A 27 12.95 10.77 2.08
CA LEU A 27 12.51 9.92 0.97
C LEU A 27 13.56 9.74 -0.13
N GLU A 28 14.65 10.51 -0.13
CA GLU A 28 15.76 10.31 -1.08
C GLU A 28 16.42 8.94 -0.89
N ALA A 29 16.57 8.51 0.37
CA ALA A 29 17.12 7.20 0.70
C ALA A 29 16.25 6.06 0.13
N VAL A 30 14.93 6.23 0.14
CA VAL A 30 13.97 5.26 -0.43
C VAL A 30 14.17 5.14 -1.94
N ARG A 31 14.24 6.26 -2.64
CA ARG A 31 14.44 6.29 -4.10
C ARG A 31 15.80 5.72 -4.51
N LYS A 32 16.85 5.95 -3.71
CA LYS A 32 18.20 5.44 -4.01
C LYS A 32 18.35 3.94 -3.73
N ARG A 33 17.54 3.40 -2.81
CA ARG A 33 17.60 2.00 -2.36
C ARG A 33 16.19 1.38 -2.24
N PRO A 34 15.39 1.34 -3.32
CA PRO A 34 13.99 0.92 -3.27
C PRO A 34 13.82 -0.54 -2.82
N GLY A 35 14.76 -1.43 -3.19
CA GLY A 35 14.72 -2.84 -2.81
C GLY A 35 14.72 -3.09 -1.29
N MET A 36 15.26 -2.16 -0.49
CA MET A 36 15.20 -2.25 0.98
C MET A 36 13.79 -2.08 1.54
N TYR A 37 12.93 -1.36 0.82
CA TYR A 37 11.58 -0.99 1.26
C TYR A 37 10.49 -1.82 0.59
N ILE A 38 10.65 -2.15 -0.70
CA ILE A 38 9.65 -2.88 -1.50
C ILE A 38 10.15 -4.22 -2.06
N GLY A 39 11.32 -4.68 -1.61
CA GLY A 39 11.95 -5.94 -2.01
C GLY A 39 12.68 -5.88 -3.36
N ASN A 40 12.02 -5.44 -4.43
CA ASN A 40 12.64 -5.23 -5.75
C ASN A 40 11.91 -4.14 -6.56
N THR A 41 12.44 -3.78 -7.73
CA THR A 41 11.86 -2.78 -8.66
C THR A 41 11.25 -3.42 -9.91
N ALA A 42 11.01 -4.72 -9.85
CA ALA A 42 10.31 -5.48 -10.90
C ALA A 42 8.81 -5.58 -10.55
N SER A 43 8.09 -6.45 -11.26
CA SER A 43 6.63 -6.64 -11.09
C SER A 43 6.20 -6.84 -9.63
N ARG A 44 6.93 -7.63 -8.83
CA ARG A 44 6.56 -7.85 -7.42
C ARG A 44 6.56 -6.54 -6.61
N GLY A 45 7.63 -5.75 -6.67
CA GLY A 45 7.69 -4.48 -5.95
C GLY A 45 6.72 -3.43 -6.46
N LEU A 46 6.43 -3.43 -7.77
CA LEU A 46 5.39 -2.58 -8.35
C LEU A 46 4.02 -2.85 -7.71
N HIS A 47 3.60 -4.12 -7.66
CA HIS A 47 2.32 -4.51 -7.06
C HIS A 47 2.31 -4.29 -5.55
N HIS A 48 3.45 -4.40 -4.89
CA HIS A 48 3.59 -4.11 -3.46
C HIS A 48 3.23 -2.65 -3.12
N LEU A 49 3.39 -1.70 -4.05
CA LEU A 49 2.89 -0.35 -3.85
C LEU A 49 1.38 -0.31 -3.66
N VAL A 50 0.62 -1.15 -4.39
CA VAL A 50 -0.84 -1.26 -4.24
C VAL A 50 -1.16 -1.91 -2.90
N ASP A 51 -0.44 -2.97 -2.54
CA ASP A 51 -0.61 -3.67 -1.26
C ASP A 51 -0.47 -2.70 -0.08
N GLU A 52 0.56 -1.85 -0.07
CA GLU A 52 0.79 -0.87 1.01
C GLU A 52 -0.35 0.14 1.17
N VAL A 53 -0.97 0.58 0.07
CA VAL A 53 -2.13 1.49 0.15
C VAL A 53 -3.37 0.74 0.63
N VAL A 54 -3.61 -0.47 0.11
CA VAL A 54 -4.76 -1.30 0.47
C VAL A 54 -4.69 -1.75 1.92
N ASP A 55 -3.52 -2.16 2.41
CA ASP A 55 -3.31 -2.62 3.78
C ASP A 55 -3.61 -1.49 4.79
N ASN A 56 -3.33 -0.23 4.44
CA ASN A 56 -3.75 0.91 5.25
C ASN A 56 -5.28 1.05 5.34
N SER A 57 -6.01 0.77 4.24
CA SER A 57 -7.47 0.73 4.24
C SER A 57 -8.04 -0.50 4.97
N ILE A 58 -7.33 -1.63 4.96
CA ILE A 58 -7.68 -2.83 5.75
C ILE A 58 -7.49 -2.57 7.25
N ASP A 59 -6.45 -1.83 7.66
CA ASP A 59 -6.27 -1.46 9.06
C ASP A 59 -7.44 -0.60 9.58
N GLU A 60 -8.03 0.27 8.76
CA GLU A 60 -9.29 0.95 9.10
C GLU A 60 -10.48 -0.01 9.23
N ALA A 61 -10.49 -1.09 8.46
CA ALA A 61 -11.55 -2.10 8.50
C ALA A 61 -11.44 -2.99 9.74
N MET A 62 -10.21 -3.41 10.08
CA MET A 62 -9.89 -4.14 11.31
C MET A 62 -10.20 -3.30 12.56
N ALA A 63 -10.01 -1.98 12.49
CA ALA A 63 -10.44 -1.06 13.54
C ALA A 63 -11.96 -0.80 13.57
N GLY A 64 -12.72 -1.38 12.62
CA GLY A 64 -14.18 -1.32 12.58
C GLY A 64 -14.78 -0.11 11.84
N PHE A 65 -13.97 0.75 11.25
CA PHE A 65 -14.41 2.00 10.62
C PHE A 65 -14.62 1.89 9.11
N CYS A 66 -13.89 1.02 8.42
CA CYS A 66 -14.04 0.79 6.99
C CYS A 66 -14.91 -0.44 6.70
N LYS A 67 -15.80 -0.33 5.70
CA LYS A 67 -16.66 -1.41 5.20
C LYS A 67 -16.56 -1.61 3.69
N LYS A 68 -16.02 -0.63 2.96
CA LYS A 68 -15.84 -0.68 1.51
C LYS A 68 -14.46 -0.15 1.14
N ILE A 69 -13.73 -0.94 0.36
CA ILE A 69 -12.50 -0.54 -0.33
C ILE A 69 -12.74 -0.68 -1.83
N GLU A 70 -12.25 0.26 -2.61
CA GLU A 70 -12.34 0.25 -4.08
C GLU A 70 -10.96 0.54 -4.66
N VAL A 71 -10.46 -0.40 -5.47
CA VAL A 71 -9.19 -0.28 -6.19
C VAL A 71 -9.51 -0.11 -7.67
N VAL A 72 -8.92 0.90 -8.32
CA VAL A 72 -9.14 1.18 -9.73
C VAL A 72 -7.80 1.38 -10.42
N ILE A 73 -7.52 0.55 -11.42
CA ILE A 73 -6.42 0.75 -12.36
C ILE A 73 -6.91 1.70 -13.45
N GLN A 74 -6.27 2.86 -13.58
CA GLN A 74 -6.64 3.90 -14.52
C GLN A 74 -6.01 3.65 -15.91
N THR A 75 -6.48 4.37 -16.92
CA THR A 75 -5.99 4.25 -18.31
C THR A 75 -4.54 4.72 -18.51
N ASP A 76 -4.03 5.55 -17.61
CA ASP A 76 -2.65 6.07 -17.61
C ASP A 76 -1.68 5.22 -16.76
N ASN A 77 -2.11 4.01 -16.38
CA ASN A 77 -1.44 3.10 -15.45
C ASN A 77 -1.27 3.64 -14.02
N SER A 78 -1.95 4.73 -13.63
CA SER A 78 -2.09 5.07 -12.21
C SER A 78 -3.08 4.12 -11.52
N VAL A 79 -2.95 3.98 -10.20
CA VAL A 79 -3.89 3.20 -9.37
C VAL A 79 -4.50 4.12 -8.33
N SER A 80 -5.82 4.04 -8.16
CA SER A 80 -6.51 4.68 -7.04
C SER A 80 -7.08 3.66 -6.08
N VAL A 81 -6.84 3.84 -4.79
CA VAL A 81 -7.46 3.09 -3.70
C VAL A 81 -8.32 4.06 -2.89
N THR A 82 -9.61 3.74 -2.76
CA THR A 82 -10.57 4.52 -2.00
C THR A 82 -11.18 3.67 -0.89
N ASP A 83 -11.13 4.15 0.34
CA ASP A 83 -11.84 3.57 1.48
C ASP A 83 -12.91 4.50 2.03
N ASN A 84 -13.79 3.94 2.86
CA ASN A 84 -14.77 4.70 3.64
C ASN A 84 -14.46 4.67 5.14
N GLY A 85 -13.18 4.61 5.52
CA GLY A 85 -12.73 4.68 6.91
C GLY A 85 -12.88 6.08 7.51
N ARG A 86 -12.11 6.37 8.57
CA ARG A 86 -12.15 7.66 9.28
C ARG A 86 -11.55 8.82 8.47
N GLY A 87 -10.70 8.52 7.48
CA GLY A 87 -9.88 9.51 6.79
C GLY A 87 -8.60 9.85 7.58
N ILE A 88 -7.47 9.96 6.88
CA ILE A 88 -6.18 10.39 7.48
C ILE A 88 -6.36 11.74 8.20
N PRO A 89 -5.79 11.95 9.40
CA PRO A 89 -5.86 13.25 10.08
C PRO A 89 -5.32 14.39 9.22
N VAL A 90 -6.04 15.52 9.23
CA VAL A 90 -5.71 16.72 8.43
C VAL A 90 -5.28 17.90 9.29
N ASP A 91 -5.41 17.76 10.61
CA ASP A 91 -5.02 18.76 11.58
C ASP A 91 -3.51 19.01 11.56
N ILE A 92 -3.13 20.21 11.98
CA ILE A 92 -1.72 20.59 12.10
C ILE A 92 -1.13 19.82 13.29
N HIS A 93 -0.04 19.10 13.05
CA HIS A 93 0.70 18.43 14.10
C HIS A 93 1.57 19.44 14.87
N GLU A 94 1.37 19.54 16.18
CA GLU A 94 1.94 20.60 17.02
C GLU A 94 3.47 20.72 16.89
N ALA A 95 4.19 19.59 16.90
CA ALA A 95 5.65 19.62 16.89
C ALA A 95 6.27 19.95 15.52
N THR A 96 5.55 19.74 14.42
CA THR A 96 6.09 19.95 13.06
C THR A 96 5.52 21.18 12.38
N GLY A 97 4.36 21.67 12.83
CA GLY A 97 3.64 22.77 12.17
C GLY A 97 3.06 22.41 10.80
N GLU A 98 3.03 21.11 10.46
CA GLU A 98 2.56 20.59 9.17
C GLU A 98 1.25 19.81 9.33
N PRO A 99 0.38 19.75 8.31
CA PRO A 99 -0.78 18.86 8.34
C PRO A 99 -0.35 17.40 8.49
N ALA A 100 -1.03 16.64 9.35
CA ALA A 100 -0.68 15.25 9.62
C ALA A 100 -0.67 14.37 8.36
N VAL A 101 -1.60 14.57 7.41
CA VAL A 101 -1.60 13.90 6.11
C VAL A 101 -0.33 14.17 5.29
N THR A 102 0.22 15.38 5.36
CA THR A 102 1.49 15.70 4.69
C THR A 102 2.63 14.91 5.35
N ILE A 103 2.67 14.87 6.68
CA ILE A 103 3.73 14.21 7.44
C ILE A 103 3.79 12.71 7.13
N VAL A 104 2.65 12.00 7.18
CA VAL A 104 2.64 10.55 6.92
C VAL A 104 3.01 10.19 5.48
N LEU A 105 2.88 11.15 4.55
CA LEU A 105 3.28 10.97 3.15
C LEU A 105 4.73 11.36 2.88
N THR A 106 5.37 12.18 3.74
CA THR A 106 6.73 12.72 3.48
C THR A 106 7.79 12.27 4.48
N LYS A 107 7.41 11.72 5.63
CA LYS A 107 8.36 11.28 6.67
C LYS A 107 8.27 9.78 6.89
N LEU A 108 9.43 9.13 6.87
CA LEU A 108 9.58 7.75 7.32
C LEU A 108 9.33 7.67 8.82
N HIS A 109 8.80 6.53 9.28
CA HIS A 109 8.49 6.26 10.67
C HIS A 109 7.51 7.26 11.29
N ALA A 110 6.55 7.74 10.50
CA ALA A 110 5.49 8.62 10.95
C ALA A 110 4.12 7.93 10.79
N GLY A 111 3.36 7.82 11.88
CA GLY A 111 2.04 7.18 11.85
C GLY A 111 1.42 6.97 13.22
N GLY A 112 0.12 6.68 13.25
CA GLY A 112 -0.65 6.44 14.48
C GLY A 112 -0.59 5.00 15.00
N LYS A 113 0.24 4.13 14.40
CA LYS A 113 0.26 2.67 14.64
C LYS A 113 1.35 2.21 15.61
N PHE A 114 2.07 3.14 16.27
CA PHE A 114 3.14 2.85 17.23
C PHE A 114 2.67 2.59 18.68
N GLY A 115 1.41 2.19 18.89
CA GLY A 115 0.87 1.91 20.23
C GLY A 115 0.14 3.08 20.93
N GLY A 116 0.01 4.24 20.27
CA GLY A 116 -0.68 5.43 20.80
C GLY A 116 -2.22 5.39 20.78
N GLY A 117 -2.84 4.22 20.62
CA GLY A 117 -4.31 4.06 20.70
C GLY A 117 -5.10 4.31 19.40
N GLY A 118 -4.47 4.66 18.28
CA GLY A 118 -5.16 4.86 17.00
C GLY A 118 -5.72 3.58 16.37
N TYR A 119 -5.10 2.44 16.66
CA TYR A 119 -5.46 1.09 16.22
C TYR A 119 -5.16 0.09 17.35
N ARG A 120 -6.12 -0.81 17.64
CA ARG A 120 -5.93 -1.88 18.65
C ARG A 120 -5.09 -3.04 18.10
N VAL A 121 -5.26 -3.36 16.82
CA VAL A 121 -4.47 -4.31 16.03
C VAL A 121 -4.36 -3.71 14.63
N ALA A 122 -3.17 -3.75 14.03
CA ALA A 122 -2.90 -3.28 12.67
C ALA A 122 -1.81 -4.14 12.03
N GLY A 123 -1.89 -4.38 10.73
CA GLY A 123 -0.84 -5.03 9.95
C GLY A 123 0.36 -4.10 9.71
N GLY A 124 0.11 -2.80 9.46
CA GLY A 124 1.16 -1.81 9.25
C GLY A 124 1.79 -1.31 10.55
N LEU A 125 3.03 -1.70 10.85
CA LEU A 125 3.70 -1.32 12.10
C LEU A 125 4.90 -0.38 11.93
N HIS A 126 5.49 -0.33 10.74
CA HIS A 126 6.75 0.38 10.52
C HIS A 126 6.59 1.91 10.34
N GLY A 127 5.39 2.36 9.97
CA GLY A 127 5.10 3.77 9.66
C GLY A 127 5.86 4.29 8.42
N VAL A 128 6.12 3.44 7.44
CA VAL A 128 6.86 3.80 6.20
C VAL A 128 6.05 3.58 4.92
N GLY A 129 5.11 2.62 4.91
CA GLY A 129 4.43 2.14 3.71
C GLY A 129 3.97 3.22 2.74
N ILE A 130 3.04 4.08 3.17
CA ILE A 130 2.46 5.11 2.28
C ILE A 130 3.48 6.19 1.86
N SER A 131 4.47 6.49 2.70
CA SER A 131 5.55 7.42 2.35
C SER A 131 6.52 6.81 1.33
N VAL A 132 6.73 5.50 1.36
CA VAL A 132 7.48 4.75 0.34
C VAL A 132 6.73 4.78 -0.99
N VAL A 133 5.41 4.54 -0.98
CA VAL A 133 4.57 4.68 -2.18
C VAL A 133 4.71 6.08 -2.77
N ASN A 134 4.63 7.12 -1.94
CA ASN A 134 4.82 8.51 -2.39
C ASN A 134 6.23 8.75 -2.99
N ALA A 135 7.27 8.26 -2.34
CA ALA A 135 8.66 8.41 -2.79
C ALA A 135 8.91 7.75 -4.16
N LEU A 136 8.31 6.57 -4.38
CA LEU A 136 8.50 5.76 -5.58
C LEU A 136 7.45 6.03 -6.67
N SER A 137 6.61 7.04 -6.48
CA SER A 137 5.66 7.49 -7.49
C SER A 137 6.20 8.71 -8.23
N GLU A 138 5.97 8.80 -9.54
CA GLU A 138 6.17 10.03 -10.29
C GLU A 138 5.30 11.14 -9.70
N TRP A 139 4.03 10.82 -9.42
CA TRP A 139 3.11 11.67 -8.68
C TRP A 139 2.16 10.86 -7.81
N LEU A 140 1.72 11.48 -6.71
CA LEU A 140 0.69 10.97 -5.82
C LEU A 140 -0.29 12.08 -5.46
N GLU A 141 -1.57 11.76 -5.46
CA GLU A 141 -2.66 12.62 -5.02
C GLU A 141 -3.40 11.96 -3.87
N VAL A 142 -3.66 12.73 -2.81
CA VAL A 142 -4.50 12.32 -1.69
C VAL A 142 -5.74 13.19 -1.63
N GLU A 143 -6.91 12.55 -1.57
CA GLU A 143 -8.17 13.17 -1.19
C GLU A 143 -8.61 12.60 0.16
N VAL A 144 -8.79 13.46 1.17
CA VAL A 144 -9.33 13.05 2.48
C VAL A 144 -10.72 13.63 2.66
N ARG A 145 -11.69 12.77 2.97
CA ARG A 145 -13.05 13.17 3.37
C ARG A 145 -13.13 13.07 4.88
N ARG A 146 -13.23 14.20 5.57
CA ARG A 146 -13.29 14.31 7.03
C ARG A 146 -13.87 15.68 7.42
N ASP A 147 -14.50 15.79 8.59
CA ASP A 147 -14.99 17.06 9.14
C ASP A 147 -15.88 17.87 8.17
N SER A 148 -16.76 17.13 7.49
CA SER A 148 -17.68 17.64 6.45
C SER A 148 -17.02 18.27 5.22
N ARG A 149 -15.71 18.06 5.02
CA ARG A 149 -14.90 18.66 3.95
C ARG A 149 -14.21 17.59 3.12
N VAL A 150 -13.78 18.00 1.93
CA VAL A 150 -12.87 17.23 1.07
C VAL A 150 -11.56 18.00 1.00
N PHE A 151 -10.50 17.41 1.52
CA PHE A 151 -9.13 17.93 1.46
C PHE A 151 -8.40 17.27 0.31
N TYR A 152 -7.47 18.00 -0.31
CA TYR A 152 -6.64 17.50 -1.40
C TYR A 152 -5.21 17.99 -1.25
N GLN A 153 -4.25 17.12 -1.57
CA GLN A 153 -2.85 17.47 -1.73
C GLN A 153 -2.22 16.61 -2.84
N ARG A 154 -1.32 17.23 -3.60
CA ARG A 154 -0.50 16.60 -4.65
C ARG A 154 0.96 16.60 -4.28
N PHE A 155 1.62 15.50 -4.63
CA PHE A 155 3.04 15.25 -4.45
C PHE A 155 3.64 14.78 -5.78
N GLU A 156 4.92 15.08 -5.98
CA GLU A 156 5.72 14.59 -7.10
C GLU A 156 7.02 14.02 -6.53
N ARG A 157 7.27 12.73 -6.76
CA ARG A 157 8.46 12.02 -6.26
C ARG A 157 8.70 12.20 -4.76
N GLY A 158 7.63 12.12 -3.97
CA GLY A 158 7.70 12.30 -2.51
C GLY A 158 7.61 13.75 -2.03
N VAL A 159 7.72 14.73 -2.92
CA VAL A 159 7.77 16.16 -2.55
C VAL A 159 6.38 16.80 -2.70
N PRO A 160 5.86 17.50 -1.68
CA PRO A 160 4.59 18.21 -1.81
C PRO A 160 4.72 19.38 -2.80
N VAL A 161 3.98 19.33 -3.90
CA VAL A 161 3.91 20.41 -4.92
C VAL A 161 2.74 21.35 -4.69
N THR A 162 1.87 21.02 -3.73
CA THR A 162 0.76 21.85 -3.29
C THR A 162 0.66 21.83 -1.76
N LYS A 163 0.12 22.91 -1.18
CA LYS A 163 -0.36 22.88 0.21
C LYS A 163 -1.65 22.07 0.28
N LEU A 164 -1.94 21.49 1.46
CA LEU A 164 -3.23 20.87 1.73
C LEU A 164 -4.34 21.92 1.56
N LYS A 165 -5.29 21.67 0.65
CA LYS A 165 -6.40 22.60 0.35
C LYS A 165 -7.75 21.91 0.52
N VAL A 166 -8.76 22.68 0.89
CA VAL A 166 -10.16 22.23 0.86
C VAL A 166 -10.69 22.42 -0.56
N ILE A 167 -11.18 21.35 -1.19
CA ILE A 167 -11.70 21.34 -2.56
C ILE A 167 -13.23 21.13 -2.63
N GLY A 168 -13.89 20.89 -1.49
CA GLY A 168 -15.33 20.70 -1.44
C GLY A 168 -15.87 20.32 -0.08
N ARG A 169 -17.16 19.97 -0.05
CA ARG A 169 -17.87 19.44 1.13
C ARG A 169 -18.26 17.99 0.90
N SER A 170 -18.35 17.21 1.98
CA SER A 170 -18.75 15.80 1.94
C SER A 170 -19.46 15.43 3.23
N SER A 171 -20.57 14.71 3.18
CA SER A 171 -21.19 14.08 4.37
C SER A 171 -20.58 12.72 4.72
N ARG A 172 -19.68 12.21 3.88
CA ARG A 172 -18.99 10.92 4.04
C ARG A 172 -17.57 11.13 4.56
N THR A 173 -17.00 10.07 5.13
CA THR A 173 -15.60 9.98 5.52
C THR A 173 -14.83 9.01 4.62
N GLY A 174 -13.49 9.07 4.66
CA GLY A 174 -12.61 8.12 4.00
C GLY A 174 -11.40 8.76 3.34
N THR A 175 -10.49 7.92 2.87
CA THR A 175 -9.30 8.36 2.14
C THR A 175 -9.34 7.82 0.72
N LYS A 176 -8.92 8.64 -0.25
CA LYS A 176 -8.59 8.19 -1.59
C LYS A 176 -7.15 8.56 -1.89
N ILE A 177 -6.32 7.58 -2.18
CA ILE A 177 -4.96 7.74 -2.68
C ILE A 177 -4.97 7.38 -4.15
N THR A 178 -4.41 8.23 -5.00
CA THR A 178 -4.16 7.91 -6.42
C THR A 178 -2.70 8.16 -6.71
N PHE A 179 -2.00 7.19 -7.28
CA PHE A 179 -0.56 7.32 -7.54
C PHE A 179 -0.19 6.71 -8.89
N ARG A 180 0.85 7.28 -9.51
CA ARG A 180 1.48 6.73 -10.72
C ARG A 180 2.92 6.35 -10.40
N PRO A 181 3.31 5.07 -10.53
CA PRO A 181 4.68 4.61 -10.29
C PRO A 181 5.71 5.37 -11.13
N ASP A 182 6.89 5.62 -10.57
CA ASP A 182 7.94 6.36 -11.26
C ASP A 182 8.68 5.47 -12.29
N PRO A 183 8.61 5.77 -13.60
CA PRO A 183 9.33 5.01 -14.61
C PRO A 183 10.86 5.14 -14.52
N GLU A 184 11.39 6.07 -13.72
CA GLU A 184 12.84 6.13 -13.42
C GLU A 184 13.29 5.08 -12.40
N ILE A 185 12.35 4.49 -11.65
CA ILE A 185 12.63 3.51 -10.60
C ILE A 185 12.28 2.08 -11.06
N PHE A 186 11.15 1.93 -11.73
CA PHE A 186 10.62 0.62 -12.09
C PHE A 186 10.98 0.23 -13.52
N GLU A 187 11.33 -1.04 -13.72
CA GLU A 187 11.60 -1.61 -15.06
C GLU A 187 10.34 -1.70 -15.91
N GLU A 188 9.19 -1.92 -15.27
CA GLU A 188 7.86 -1.95 -15.87
C GLU A 188 6.86 -1.30 -14.93
N ILE A 189 5.90 -0.54 -15.48
CA ILE A 189 4.85 0.16 -14.71
C ILE A 189 3.44 -0.35 -15.04
N ASN A 190 3.30 -1.48 -15.72
CA ASN A 190 2.02 -2.07 -16.03
C ASN A 190 1.53 -2.93 -14.87
N PHE A 191 0.47 -2.48 -14.21
CA PHE A 191 -0.21 -3.30 -13.21
C PHE A 191 -0.93 -4.47 -13.86
N ASN A 192 -0.78 -5.66 -13.28
CA ASN A 192 -1.48 -6.88 -13.66
C ASN A 192 -2.76 -7.01 -12.82
N PHE A 193 -3.92 -7.01 -13.49
CA PHE A 193 -5.21 -7.12 -12.82
C PHE A 193 -5.34 -8.40 -11.99
N ASP A 194 -4.91 -9.55 -12.52
CA ASP A 194 -5.13 -10.85 -11.89
C ASP A 194 -4.29 -11.01 -10.62
N THR A 195 -3.07 -10.45 -10.61
CA THR A 195 -2.23 -10.33 -9.41
C THR A 195 -2.92 -9.54 -8.31
N ILE A 196 -3.45 -8.35 -8.64
CA ILE A 196 -4.17 -7.50 -7.67
C ILE A 196 -5.46 -8.19 -7.24
N ALA A 197 -6.24 -8.73 -8.17
CA ALA A 197 -7.49 -9.43 -7.90
C ALA A 197 -7.30 -10.63 -6.96
N HIS A 198 -6.22 -11.39 -7.14
CA HIS A 198 -5.87 -12.49 -6.26
C HIS A 198 -5.65 -12.00 -4.83
N ARG A 199 -4.79 -11.00 -4.64
CA ARG A 199 -4.49 -10.44 -3.32
C ARG A 199 -5.73 -9.83 -2.64
N LEU A 200 -6.53 -9.06 -3.37
CA LEU A 200 -7.76 -8.46 -2.85
C LEU A 200 -8.80 -9.52 -2.45
N ARG A 201 -8.86 -10.65 -3.15
CA ARG A 201 -9.74 -11.77 -2.78
C ARG A 201 -9.31 -12.40 -1.46
N GLU A 202 -8.01 -12.64 -1.26
CA GLU A 202 -7.48 -13.13 0.02
C GLU A 202 -7.83 -12.19 1.17
N LEU A 203 -7.60 -10.89 0.98
CA LEU A 203 -7.94 -9.87 1.98
C LEU A 203 -9.43 -9.84 2.30
N ALA A 204 -10.30 -10.02 1.31
CA ALA A 204 -11.75 -10.08 1.52
C ALA A 204 -12.19 -11.32 2.31
N PHE A 205 -11.47 -12.45 2.20
CA PHE A 205 -11.71 -13.61 3.06
C PHE A 205 -11.24 -13.37 4.48
N LEU A 206 -10.07 -12.76 4.65
CA LEU A 206 -9.48 -12.47 5.97
C LEU A 206 -10.25 -11.39 6.74
N ASN A 207 -10.97 -10.51 6.04
CA ASN A 207 -11.70 -9.40 6.63
C ASN A 207 -13.21 -9.55 6.39
N ALA A 208 -13.80 -10.49 7.12
CA ALA A 208 -15.20 -10.87 6.95
C ALA A 208 -16.15 -9.65 6.97
N GLY A 209 -17.02 -9.57 5.96
CA GLY A 209 -18.01 -8.52 5.82
C GLY A 209 -17.52 -7.22 5.17
N VAL A 210 -16.21 -7.07 4.91
CA VAL A 210 -15.67 -5.95 4.14
C VAL A 210 -15.87 -6.21 2.65
N ARG A 211 -16.38 -5.21 1.93
CA ARG A 211 -16.50 -5.25 0.47
C ARG A 211 -15.24 -4.67 -0.17
N ILE A 212 -14.61 -5.40 -1.07
CA ILE A 212 -13.45 -4.95 -1.83
C ILE A 212 -13.76 -5.06 -3.33
N ASP A 213 -13.81 -3.92 -4.01
CA ASP A 213 -14.05 -3.83 -5.45
C ASP A 213 -12.73 -3.58 -6.18
N LEU A 214 -12.53 -4.20 -7.35
CA LEU A 214 -11.42 -3.94 -8.25
C LEU A 214 -11.93 -3.71 -9.67
N LYS A 215 -11.49 -2.62 -10.29
CA LYS A 215 -11.84 -2.24 -11.66
C LYS A 215 -10.60 -1.92 -12.48
N ASP A 216 -10.52 -2.43 -13.70
CA ASP A 216 -9.55 -1.99 -14.71
C ASP A 216 -10.24 -1.08 -15.72
N LYS A 217 -9.81 0.19 -15.82
CA LYS A 217 -10.34 1.10 -16.84
C LYS A 217 -9.66 0.95 -18.21
N ARG A 218 -8.56 0.21 -18.29
CA ARG A 218 -7.88 -0.07 -19.57
C ARG A 218 -8.68 -1.08 -20.42
N ASP A 219 -9.46 -1.93 -19.77
CA ASP A 219 -10.30 -2.96 -20.39
C ASP A 219 -11.75 -2.86 -19.88
N PRO A 220 -12.64 -2.18 -20.63
CA PRO A 220 -14.04 -1.98 -20.25
C PRO A 220 -14.76 -3.33 -20.00
N GLY A 221 -15.14 -3.58 -18.75
CA GLY A 221 -15.82 -4.81 -18.33
C GLY A 221 -15.00 -5.69 -17.39
N LYS A 222 -13.69 -5.40 -17.24
CA LYS A 222 -12.83 -6.09 -16.28
C LYS A 222 -13.00 -5.52 -14.88
N GLU A 223 -13.99 -6.05 -14.17
CA GLU A 223 -14.34 -5.65 -12.80
C GLU A 223 -14.70 -6.89 -11.95
N VAL A 224 -14.28 -6.88 -10.69
CA VAL A 224 -14.61 -7.91 -9.71
C VAL A 224 -14.98 -7.26 -8.37
N SER A 225 -15.88 -7.89 -7.64
CA SER A 225 -16.30 -7.47 -6.30
C SER A 225 -16.22 -8.67 -5.36
N TYR A 226 -15.50 -8.51 -4.26
CA TYR A 226 -15.32 -9.52 -3.23
C TYR A 226 -15.97 -9.07 -1.93
N LYS A 227 -16.80 -9.94 -1.35
CA LYS A 227 -17.33 -9.78 0.00
C LYS A 227 -17.67 -11.17 0.53
N TYR A 228 -16.93 -11.61 1.52
CA TYR A 228 -17.11 -12.92 2.15
C TYR A 228 -17.48 -12.72 3.60
N ASN A 229 -18.44 -13.50 4.09
CA ASN A 229 -18.85 -13.46 5.49
C ASN A 229 -18.32 -14.68 6.25
N GLY A 230 -17.90 -15.75 5.55
CA GLY A 230 -17.45 -17.00 6.16
C GLY A 230 -15.98 -17.05 6.57
N GLY A 231 -15.25 -15.92 6.47
CA GLY A 231 -13.88 -15.81 6.95
C GLY A 231 -12.91 -16.80 6.31
N ILE A 232 -11.90 -17.21 7.08
CA ILE A 232 -10.88 -18.18 6.66
C ILE A 232 -11.43 -19.59 6.34
N ILE A 233 -12.62 -19.95 6.85
CA ILE A 233 -13.28 -21.21 6.49
C ILE A 233 -13.68 -21.20 5.02
N GLU A 234 -14.26 -20.09 4.57
CA GLU A 234 -14.64 -19.91 3.17
C GLU A 234 -13.40 -19.81 2.28
N PHE A 235 -12.31 -19.25 2.79
CA PHE A 235 -11.02 -19.20 2.08
C PHE A 235 -10.46 -20.60 1.81
N VAL A 236 -10.42 -21.47 2.83
CA VAL A 236 -9.94 -22.85 2.67
C VAL A 236 -10.79 -23.62 1.67
N LYS A 237 -12.12 -23.45 1.70
CA LYS A 237 -13.02 -24.02 0.68
C LYS A 237 -12.70 -23.50 -0.72
N HIS A 238 -12.37 -22.22 -0.85
CA HIS A 238 -11.97 -21.63 -2.12
C HIS A 238 -10.66 -22.25 -2.65
N LEU A 239 -9.64 -22.38 -1.80
CA LEU A 239 -8.35 -23.00 -2.16
C LEU A 239 -8.50 -24.46 -2.61
N ASN A 240 -9.48 -25.17 -2.07
CA ASN A 240 -9.78 -26.56 -2.44
C ASN A 240 -10.87 -26.73 -3.51
N LYS A 241 -11.40 -25.65 -4.11
CA LYS A 241 -12.55 -25.73 -5.04
C LYS A 241 -12.36 -26.71 -6.20
N ASN A 242 -11.13 -26.84 -6.69
CA ASN A 242 -10.77 -27.71 -7.82
C ASN A 242 -9.91 -28.91 -7.37
N LYS A 243 -10.00 -29.31 -6.11
CA LYS A 243 -9.23 -30.44 -5.54
C LYS A 243 -10.18 -31.44 -4.90
N ASP A 244 -9.80 -32.71 -4.91
CA ASP A 244 -10.57 -33.76 -4.23
C ASP A 244 -10.28 -33.72 -2.71
N VAL A 245 -11.22 -33.16 -1.96
CA VAL A 245 -11.10 -33.03 -0.49
C VAL A 245 -11.33 -34.36 0.22
N LEU A 246 -10.57 -34.62 1.29
CA LEU A 246 -10.70 -35.84 2.08
C LEU A 246 -11.93 -35.84 3.00
N PHE A 247 -12.42 -34.65 3.37
CA PHE A 247 -13.61 -34.46 4.18
C PHE A 247 -14.31 -33.14 3.83
N LYS A 248 -15.64 -33.11 3.95
CA LYS A 248 -16.49 -32.00 3.43
C LYS A 248 -16.34 -30.69 4.20
N THR A 249 -16.20 -30.75 5.52
CA THR A 249 -16.22 -29.58 6.40
C THR A 249 -14.80 -29.24 6.85
N PRO A 250 -14.24 -28.06 6.49
CA PRO A 250 -12.94 -27.65 7.00
C PRO A 250 -12.90 -27.68 8.54
N ILE A 251 -11.76 -28.11 9.08
CA ILE A 251 -11.48 -27.99 10.50
C ILE A 251 -11.24 -26.51 10.78
N TYR A 252 -11.93 -25.95 11.76
CA TYR A 252 -11.77 -24.58 12.22
C TYR A 252 -11.57 -24.55 13.72
N ILE A 253 -10.56 -23.80 14.15
CA ILE A 253 -10.16 -23.64 15.54
C ILE A 253 -9.98 -22.14 15.76
N SER A 254 -10.66 -21.59 16.77
CA SER A 254 -10.41 -20.23 17.24
C SER A 254 -10.17 -20.22 18.74
N GLY A 255 -9.36 -19.29 19.18
CA GLY A 255 -9.03 -19.14 20.59
C GLY A 255 -8.40 -17.79 20.87
N LYS A 256 -8.54 -17.35 22.11
CA LYS A 256 -7.88 -16.14 22.61
C LYS A 256 -7.13 -16.48 23.88
N LYS A 257 -5.88 -16.06 23.95
CA LYS A 257 -5.07 -16.12 25.18
C LYS A 257 -4.42 -14.76 25.37
N ASP A 258 -4.64 -14.18 26.55
CA ASP A 258 -4.27 -12.79 26.84
C ASP A 258 -4.87 -11.83 25.79
N ASP A 259 -4.07 -10.99 25.14
CA ASP A 259 -4.49 -10.11 24.04
C ASP A 259 -4.25 -10.69 22.63
N ILE A 260 -3.86 -11.97 22.55
CA ILE A 260 -3.58 -12.64 21.27
C ILE A 260 -4.79 -13.48 20.87
N GLU A 261 -5.37 -13.14 19.72
CA GLU A 261 -6.42 -13.91 19.06
C GLU A 261 -5.81 -14.76 17.95
N VAL A 262 -6.21 -16.03 17.88
CA VAL A 262 -5.73 -16.99 16.89
C VAL A 262 -6.94 -17.64 16.24
N GLU A 263 -6.95 -17.63 14.91
CA GLU A 263 -7.89 -18.40 14.10
C GLU A 263 -7.12 -19.29 13.12
N VAL A 264 -7.53 -20.55 13.00
CA VAL A 264 -6.95 -21.53 12.08
C VAL A 264 -8.07 -22.25 11.36
N ALA A 265 -7.99 -22.32 10.04
CA ALA A 265 -8.82 -23.20 9.22
C ALA A 265 -7.92 -24.08 8.35
N LEU A 266 -8.23 -25.38 8.27
CA LEU A 266 -7.50 -26.33 7.44
C LEU A 266 -8.40 -27.41 6.87
N GLN A 267 -8.06 -27.91 5.68
CA GLN A 267 -8.76 -29.00 5.02
C GLN A 267 -7.80 -29.73 4.08
N TYR A 268 -7.69 -31.04 4.28
CA TYR A 268 -6.86 -31.90 3.44
C TYR A 268 -7.54 -32.22 2.11
N ASN A 269 -6.73 -32.32 1.06
CA ASN A 269 -7.09 -32.85 -0.24
C ASN A 269 -6.14 -34.01 -0.61
N SER A 270 -6.46 -34.73 -1.68
CA SER A 270 -5.70 -35.91 -2.13
C SER A 270 -4.38 -35.60 -2.87
N GLY A 271 -4.03 -34.32 -3.04
CA GLY A 271 -2.79 -33.90 -3.71
C GLY A 271 -1.54 -34.02 -2.81
N TYR A 272 -0.35 -33.83 -3.42
CA TYR A 272 0.97 -33.86 -2.78
C TYR A 272 1.74 -32.56 -3.03
#